data_AF-A0A955SC57-F1
#
_entry.id   AF-A0A955SC57-F1
#
_cell.length_a   1.000
_cell.length_b   1.000
_cell.length_c   1.000
_cell.angle_alpha   90.00
_cell.angle_beta   90.00
_cell.angle_gamma   90.00
#
_symmetry.space_group_name_H-M   'P 1'
#
loop_
_entity.id
_entity.type
_entity.pdbx_description
1 polymer ?
#
loop_
_entity_poly.entity_id
_entity_poly.type
_entity_poly.pdbx_seq_one_letter_code
_entity_poly.pdbx_strand_id
1 'polypeptide(L)'
;RRPIRMESEVIRDTMLAVAGNLNRSMYGPGIQPRLHPDLIATGSTQKWPTLKEDGPDTWRRSIYIFIRRSVLMPLLTVFDGPDATQSCSRRQTTTIPLQSLELLNDRFARQQAESLATRLEAEVGQDARSQINRAFWLTLSRAPDESEMENSLSFLETQTVEYEESGADNSKRAAVVDFCQALMNLNEFVYVD
;
A
#
# COMPACT_ATOMS: atom_id res chain seq x y z
N ARG A 1 24.47 1.09 9.51
CA ARG A 1 23.43 0.89 10.56
C ARG A 1 22.72 -0.42 10.24
N ARG A 2 21.91 -0.98 11.15
CA ARG A 2 21.09 -2.17 10.82
C ARG A 2 19.70 -1.66 10.40
N PRO A 3 19.19 -2.02 9.22
CA PRO A 3 17.87 -1.59 8.76
C PRO A 3 16.80 -2.04 9.75
N ILE A 4 15.86 -1.15 10.05
CA ILE A 4 14.73 -1.39 10.97
C ILE A 4 13.45 -1.44 10.14
N ARG A 5 12.74 -2.56 10.19
CA ARG A 5 11.42 -2.69 9.56
C ARG A 5 10.41 -1.79 10.27
N MET A 6 9.71 -0.96 9.50
CA MET A 6 8.66 -0.07 10.01
C MET A 6 7.50 -0.85 10.64
N GLU A 7 6.84 -0.24 11.62
CA GLU A 7 5.63 -0.78 12.24
C GLU A 7 4.46 -0.81 11.24
N SER A 8 3.49 -1.70 11.46
CA SER A 8 2.41 -1.93 10.49
C SER A 8 1.56 -0.71 10.21
N GLU A 9 1.28 0.11 11.22
CA GLU A 9 0.56 1.37 11.08
C GLU A 9 1.35 2.38 10.23
N VAL A 10 2.67 2.39 10.37
CA VAL A 10 3.56 3.27 9.60
C VAL A 10 3.60 2.81 8.15
N ILE A 11 3.71 1.50 7.89
CA ILE A 11 3.67 0.96 6.51
C ILE A 11 2.38 1.40 5.81
N ARG A 12 1.22 1.17 6.44
CA ARG A 12 -0.08 1.58 5.87
C ARG A 12 -0.16 3.09 5.65
N ASP A 13 0.26 3.90 6.63
CA ASP A 13 0.22 5.36 6.53
C ASP A 13 1.18 5.88 5.46
N THR A 14 2.34 5.24 5.26
CA THR A 14 3.28 5.55 4.19
C THR A 14 2.66 5.26 2.82
N MET A 15 1.99 4.12 2.64
CA MET A 15 1.27 3.81 1.39
C MET A 15 0.24 4.88 1.03
N LEU A 16 -0.55 5.34 2.02
CA LEU A 16 -1.48 6.46 1.83
C LEU A 16 -0.75 7.78 1.50
N ALA A 17 0.38 8.04 2.15
CA ALA A 17 1.13 9.28 1.98
C ALA A 17 1.76 9.39 0.58
N VAL A 18 2.38 8.31 0.10
CA VAL A 18 3.00 8.28 -1.23
C VAL A 18 1.93 8.33 -2.32
N ALA A 19 0.79 7.66 -2.14
CA ALA A 19 -0.36 7.76 -3.02
C ALA A 19 -1.01 9.16 -3.04
N GLY A 20 -0.74 10.01 -2.04
CA GLY A 20 -1.34 11.34 -1.91
C GLY A 20 -2.72 11.34 -1.22
N ASN A 21 -3.14 10.21 -0.67
CA ASN A 21 -4.47 9.99 -0.09
C ASN A 21 -4.53 10.18 1.43
N LEU A 22 -3.38 10.29 2.11
CA LEU A 22 -3.34 10.35 3.58
C LEU A 22 -4.08 11.56 4.15
N ASN A 23 -5.22 11.30 4.79
CA ASN A 23 -5.95 12.29 5.56
C ASN A 23 -5.32 12.45 6.96
N ARG A 24 -4.72 13.63 7.19
CA ARG A 24 -4.01 14.00 8.44
C ARG A 24 -4.90 14.69 9.48
N SER A 25 -6.20 14.80 9.24
CA SER A 25 -7.14 15.49 10.15
C SER A 25 -7.12 14.88 11.54
N MET A 26 -6.90 15.73 12.55
CA MET A 26 -6.85 15.33 13.95
C MET A 26 -8.25 15.27 14.58
N TYR A 27 -8.39 14.43 15.60
CA TYR A 27 -9.63 14.24 16.39
C TYR A 27 -10.79 13.67 15.57
N GLY A 28 -11.99 13.63 16.15
CA GLY A 28 -13.19 13.08 15.50
C GLY A 28 -13.31 11.56 15.59
N PRO A 29 -14.33 10.97 14.94
CA PRO A 29 -14.62 9.55 15.03
C PRO A 29 -13.52 8.71 14.40
N GLY A 30 -13.39 7.46 14.84
CA GLY A 30 -12.55 6.47 14.17
C GLY A 30 -13.11 6.06 12.80
N ILE A 31 -12.31 5.32 12.05
CA ILE A 31 -12.66 4.78 10.74
C ILE A 31 -12.78 3.26 10.78
N GLN A 32 -13.57 2.72 9.87
CA GLN A 32 -13.71 1.29 9.65
C GLN A 32 -13.38 1.00 8.19
N PRO A 33 -12.10 0.74 7.88
CA PRO A 33 -11.67 0.40 6.53
C PRO A 33 -12.33 -0.88 6.03
N ARG A 34 -12.26 -1.11 4.73
CA ARG A 34 -12.74 -2.35 4.12
C ARG A 34 -12.06 -3.56 4.77
N LEU A 35 -12.86 -4.57 5.11
CA LEU A 35 -12.38 -5.91 5.44
C LEU A 35 -13.09 -6.94 4.58
N HIS A 36 -12.48 -8.11 4.40
CA HIS A 36 -13.13 -9.21 3.69
C HIS A 36 -14.39 -9.67 4.45
N PRO A 37 -15.52 -9.94 3.77
CA PRO A 37 -16.78 -10.34 4.42
C PRO A 37 -16.62 -11.51 5.40
N ASP A 38 -15.76 -12.49 5.07
CA ASP A 38 -15.51 -13.66 5.91
C ASP A 38 -14.94 -13.31 7.30
N LEU A 39 -14.18 -12.21 7.40
CA LEU A 39 -13.64 -11.71 8.68
C LEU A 39 -14.70 -11.01 9.52
N ILE A 40 -15.75 -10.47 8.88
CA ILE A 40 -16.82 -9.72 9.55
C ILE A 40 -17.97 -10.63 9.96
N ALA A 41 -18.20 -11.72 9.22
CA ALA A 41 -19.29 -12.68 9.42
C ALA A 41 -19.27 -13.39 10.79
N THR A 42 -18.15 -13.31 11.52
CA THR A 42 -17.99 -13.88 12.86
C THR A 42 -18.64 -12.96 13.92
N GLY A 43 -19.90 -13.24 14.27
CA GLY A 43 -20.57 -12.67 15.46
C GLY A 43 -22.04 -12.30 15.25
N SER A 44 -22.77 -12.14 16.35
CA SER A 44 -24.23 -11.92 16.38
C SER A 44 -24.68 -10.48 16.14
N THR A 45 -23.77 -9.51 15.97
CA THR A 45 -24.10 -8.11 15.69
C THR A 45 -23.23 -7.58 14.56
N GLN A 46 -23.85 -7.16 13.46
CA GLN A 46 -23.16 -6.58 12.31
C GLN A 46 -22.71 -5.15 12.65
N LYS A 47 -21.52 -5.02 13.27
CA LYS A 47 -20.96 -3.73 13.70
C LYS A 47 -19.86 -3.19 12.78
N TRP A 48 -19.52 -3.90 11.70
CA TRP A 48 -18.54 -3.44 10.70
C TRP A 48 -19.23 -3.27 9.34
N PRO A 49 -19.03 -2.15 8.64
CA PRO A 49 -19.66 -1.91 7.34
C PRO A 49 -19.09 -2.84 6.28
N THR A 50 -19.95 -3.40 5.43
CA THR A 50 -19.51 -4.16 4.26
C THR A 50 -19.21 -3.17 3.13
N LEU A 51 -17.97 -2.67 3.09
CA LEU A 51 -17.50 -1.78 2.03
C LEU A 51 -16.99 -2.58 0.84
N LYS A 52 -17.30 -2.12 -0.39
CA LYS A 52 -16.74 -2.73 -1.61
C LYS A 52 -15.24 -2.40 -1.73
N GLU A 53 -14.89 -1.14 -1.50
CA GLU A 53 -13.55 -0.54 -1.60
C GLU A 53 -13.36 0.51 -0.49
N ASP A 54 -12.11 0.83 -0.17
CA ASP A 54 -11.77 1.96 0.69
C ASP A 54 -11.92 3.29 -0.08
N GLY A 55 -12.02 4.40 0.65
CA GLY A 55 -12.18 5.72 0.06
C GLY A 55 -11.69 6.84 0.98
N PRO A 56 -11.87 8.12 0.61
CA PRO A 56 -11.37 9.26 1.37
C PRO A 56 -11.74 9.26 2.86
N ASP A 57 -12.92 8.73 3.20
CA ASP A 57 -13.38 8.61 4.58
C ASP A 57 -12.61 7.55 5.38
N THR A 58 -12.02 6.54 4.73
CA THR A 58 -11.22 5.47 5.35
C THR A 58 -9.70 5.65 5.18
N TRP A 59 -9.25 6.64 4.40
CA TRP A 59 -7.83 6.96 4.19
C TRP A 59 -7.24 7.87 5.28
N ARG A 60 -7.70 7.71 6.52
CA ARG A 60 -7.10 8.39 7.69
C ARG A 60 -5.91 7.61 8.22
N ARG A 61 -5.09 8.31 9.00
CA ARG A 61 -3.99 7.71 9.77
C ARG A 61 -4.47 6.48 10.54
N SER A 62 -3.65 5.45 10.57
CA SER A 62 -3.97 4.13 11.10
C SER A 62 -4.32 4.15 12.60
N ILE A 63 -3.86 5.16 13.34
CA ILE A 63 -4.26 5.42 14.74
C ILE A 63 -5.78 5.62 14.93
N TYR A 64 -6.50 6.03 13.88
CA TYR A 64 -7.95 6.21 13.92
C TYR A 64 -8.73 4.95 13.55
N ILE A 65 -8.05 3.84 13.22
CA ILE A 65 -8.74 2.60 12.86
C ILE A 65 -9.45 2.04 14.10
N PHE A 66 -10.74 1.79 13.96
CA PHE A 66 -11.52 1.12 14.98
C PHE A 66 -11.04 -0.33 15.13
N ILE A 67 -10.63 -0.72 16.34
CA ILE A 67 -10.17 -2.07 16.64
C ILE A 67 -11.30 -2.85 17.29
N ARG A 68 -11.77 -3.90 16.59
CA ARG A 68 -12.65 -4.91 17.18
C ARG A 68 -11.79 -6.10 17.60
N ARG A 69 -11.82 -6.48 18.87
CA ARG A 69 -10.95 -7.55 19.42
C ARG A 69 -10.97 -8.87 18.64
N SER A 70 -12.11 -9.23 18.06
CA SER A 70 -12.30 -10.46 17.30
C SER A 70 -12.06 -10.31 15.79
N VAL A 71 -11.82 -9.10 15.30
CA VAL A 71 -11.66 -8.78 13.87
C VAL A 71 -10.55 -7.74 13.73
N LEU A 72 -9.35 -8.23 13.46
CA LEU A 72 -8.19 -7.39 13.19
C LEU A 72 -8.02 -7.16 11.69
N MET A 73 -7.38 -6.06 11.32
CA MET A 73 -7.05 -5.78 9.93
C MET A 73 -5.92 -6.71 9.46
N PRO A 74 -6.08 -7.47 8.35
CA PRO A 74 -5.06 -8.39 7.84
C PRO A 74 -3.70 -7.73 7.64
N LEU A 75 -3.65 -6.61 6.93
CA LEU A 75 -2.42 -5.84 6.70
C LEU A 75 -1.70 -5.51 8.02
N LEU A 76 -2.41 -5.00 9.02
CA LEU A 76 -1.78 -4.67 10.31
C LEU A 76 -1.26 -5.90 11.03
N THR A 77 -2.00 -7.01 10.94
CA THR A 77 -1.69 -8.27 11.64
C THR A 77 -0.48 -8.97 11.01
N VAL A 78 -0.42 -9.04 9.69
CA VAL A 78 0.69 -9.65 8.93
C VAL A 78 2.02 -8.93 9.18
N PHE A 79 1.96 -7.62 9.42
CA PHE A 79 3.11 -6.78 9.76
C PHE A 79 3.33 -6.61 11.27
N ASP A 80 3.02 -7.65 12.06
CA ASP A 80 3.27 -7.74 13.50
C ASP A 80 2.56 -6.66 14.36
N GLY A 81 1.37 -6.24 13.93
CA GLY A 81 0.51 -5.35 14.72
C GLY A 81 0.15 -5.97 16.09
N PRO A 82 -0.04 -5.16 17.14
CA PRO A 82 -0.32 -5.68 18.48
C PRO A 82 -1.67 -6.40 18.54
N ASP A 83 -1.70 -7.48 19.31
CA ASP A 83 -2.95 -8.19 19.62
C ASP A 83 -3.89 -7.30 20.46
N ALA A 84 -5.19 -7.35 20.16
CA ALA A 84 -6.19 -6.50 20.83
C ALA A 84 -6.77 -7.11 22.11
N THR A 85 -6.37 -8.34 22.47
CA THR A 85 -6.86 -9.10 23.62
C THR A 85 -5.81 -9.23 24.74
N GLN A 86 -4.53 -9.05 24.41
CA GLN A 86 -3.41 -9.19 25.34
C GLN A 86 -2.55 -7.93 25.40
N SER A 87 -1.83 -7.76 26.52
CA SER A 87 -0.87 -6.67 26.65
C SER A 87 0.36 -6.93 25.79
N CYS A 88 0.82 -5.92 25.05
CA CYS A 88 2.03 -5.99 24.24
C CYS A 88 3.11 -5.11 24.88
N SER A 89 4.04 -5.73 25.63
CA SER A 89 5.15 -5.00 26.27
C SER A 89 6.24 -4.58 25.29
N ARG A 90 6.42 -5.35 24.22
CA ARG A 90 7.36 -5.08 23.13
C ARG A 90 6.80 -5.63 21.83
N ARG A 91 6.75 -4.78 20.80
CA ARG A 91 6.36 -5.19 19.44
C ARG A 91 7.42 -6.12 18.87
N GLN A 92 6.98 -7.24 18.30
CA GLN A 92 7.87 -8.12 17.55
C GLN A 92 8.06 -7.56 16.14
N THR A 93 9.10 -8.01 15.47
CA THR A 93 9.38 -7.68 14.08
C THR A 93 9.88 -8.95 13.44
N THR A 94 9.04 -9.51 12.58
CA THR A 94 9.31 -10.72 11.82
C THR A 94 9.46 -10.35 10.36
N THR A 95 10.30 -11.11 9.66
CA THR A 95 10.45 -11.00 8.21
C THR A 95 10.02 -12.34 7.64
N ILE A 96 8.78 -12.41 7.18
CA ILE A 96 8.19 -13.65 6.63
C ILE A 96 7.73 -13.42 5.19
N PRO A 97 7.86 -14.42 4.28
CA PRO A 97 7.43 -14.27 2.89
C PRO A 97 5.96 -13.88 2.73
N LEU A 98 5.12 -14.24 3.70
CA LEU A 98 3.71 -13.88 3.73
C LEU A 98 3.48 -12.36 3.72
N GLN A 99 4.40 -11.57 4.26
CA GLN A 99 4.31 -10.09 4.26
C GLN A 99 4.40 -9.51 2.84
N SER A 100 5.37 -9.96 2.05
CA SER A 100 5.50 -9.55 0.65
C SER A 100 4.31 -10.06 -0.19
N LEU A 101 3.85 -11.28 0.09
CA LEU A 101 2.68 -11.85 -0.58
C LEU A 101 1.41 -11.07 -0.26
N GLU A 102 1.23 -10.62 0.98
CA GLU A 102 0.12 -9.76 1.37
C GLU A 102 0.14 -8.47 0.56
N LEU A 103 1.27 -7.75 0.51
CA LEU A 103 1.37 -6.51 -0.28
C LEU A 103 1.10 -6.72 -1.78
N LEU A 104 1.41 -7.91 -2.32
CA LEU A 104 1.18 -8.24 -3.71
C LEU A 104 -0.30 -8.54 -4.01
N ASN A 105 -1.03 -9.11 -3.05
CA ASN A 105 -2.42 -9.56 -3.25
C ASN A 105 -3.46 -8.65 -2.57
N ASP A 106 -3.02 -7.74 -1.72
CA ASP A 106 -3.90 -6.88 -0.95
C ASP A 106 -4.58 -5.82 -1.84
N ARG A 107 -5.90 -5.70 -1.67
CA ARG A 107 -6.70 -4.74 -2.45
C ARG A 107 -6.40 -3.30 -2.07
N PHE A 108 -6.08 -3.05 -0.80
CA PHE A 108 -5.73 -1.72 -0.37
C PHE A 108 -4.38 -1.30 -0.98
N ALA A 109 -3.38 -2.19 -1.00
CA ALA A 109 -2.11 -1.99 -1.70
C ALA A 109 -2.32 -1.68 -3.19
N ARG A 110 -3.15 -2.49 -3.87
CA ARG A 110 -3.50 -2.25 -5.27
C ARG A 110 -4.14 -0.88 -5.49
N GLN A 111 -5.11 -0.51 -4.66
CA GLN A 111 -5.80 0.78 -4.76
C GLN A 111 -4.85 1.98 -4.53
N GLN A 112 -3.90 1.84 -3.60
CA GLN A 112 -2.89 2.88 -3.38
C GLN A 112 -1.89 2.96 -4.53
N ALA A 113 -1.55 1.85 -5.19
CA ALA A 113 -0.75 1.86 -6.40
C ALA A 113 -1.47 2.57 -7.57
N GLU A 114 -2.78 2.34 -7.74
CA GLU A 114 -3.60 3.05 -8.75
C GLU A 114 -3.66 4.55 -8.49
N SER A 115 -3.77 4.93 -7.22
CA SER A 115 -3.75 6.33 -6.78
C SER A 115 -2.37 6.97 -7.01
N LEU A 116 -1.29 6.24 -6.73
CA LEU A 116 0.07 6.70 -7.00
C LEU A 116 0.30 6.89 -8.51
N ALA A 117 -0.12 5.95 -9.35
CA ALA A 117 -0.03 6.11 -10.81
C ALA A 117 -0.80 7.36 -11.30
N THR A 118 -2.01 7.58 -10.79
CA THR A 118 -2.80 8.80 -11.08
C THR A 118 -2.06 10.07 -10.66
N ARG A 119 -1.42 10.04 -9.50
CA ARG A 119 -0.61 11.16 -9.00
C ARG A 119 0.61 11.41 -9.89
N LEU A 120 1.31 10.37 -10.35
CA LEU A 120 2.45 10.51 -11.26
C LEU A 120 2.02 11.15 -12.58
N GLU A 121 0.93 10.68 -13.18
CA GLU A 121 0.37 11.27 -14.40
C GLU A 121 0.02 12.75 -14.22
N ALA A 122 -0.53 13.12 -13.06
CA ALA A 122 -0.88 14.51 -12.76
C ALA A 122 0.35 15.41 -12.51
N GLU A 123 1.42 14.88 -11.90
CA GLU A 123 2.60 15.68 -11.53
C GLU A 123 3.63 15.80 -12.66
N VAL A 124 3.82 14.77 -13.50
CA VAL A 124 4.87 14.73 -14.52
C VAL A 124 4.38 14.32 -15.92
N GLY A 125 3.08 14.08 -16.10
CA GLY A 125 2.51 13.68 -17.39
C GLY A 125 2.80 12.22 -17.75
N GLN A 126 2.95 11.96 -19.04
CA GLN A 126 3.05 10.59 -19.63
C GLN A 126 4.49 10.20 -20.01
N ASP A 127 5.49 10.98 -19.61
CA ASP A 127 6.90 10.64 -19.86
C ASP A 127 7.39 9.57 -18.87
N ALA A 128 7.74 8.39 -19.39
CA ALA A 128 8.09 7.23 -18.57
C ALA A 128 9.29 7.49 -17.65
N ARG A 129 10.35 8.15 -18.15
CA ARG A 129 11.54 8.47 -17.36
C ARG A 129 11.22 9.42 -16.20
N SER A 130 10.41 10.44 -16.47
CA SER A 130 9.96 11.38 -15.44
C SER A 130 9.05 10.71 -14.41
N GLN A 131 8.15 9.82 -14.84
CA GLN A 131 7.30 9.02 -13.95
C GLN A 131 8.12 8.10 -13.05
N ILE A 132 9.09 7.36 -13.60
CA ILE A 132 10.00 6.49 -12.83
C ILE A 132 10.76 7.32 -11.79
N ASN A 133 11.44 8.40 -12.21
CA ASN A 133 12.19 9.24 -11.30
C ASN A 133 11.31 9.79 -10.16
N ARG A 134 10.11 10.27 -10.50
CA ARG A 134 9.17 10.78 -9.51
C ARG A 134 8.66 9.70 -8.55
N ALA A 135 8.37 8.50 -9.06
CA ALA A 135 7.94 7.38 -8.25
C ALA A 135 9.01 7.01 -7.20
N PHE A 136 10.27 6.88 -7.62
CA PHE A 136 11.41 6.62 -6.74
C PHE A 136 11.56 7.69 -5.64
N TRP A 137 11.41 8.98 -5.97
CA TRP A 137 11.44 10.03 -4.96
C TRP A 137 10.28 9.95 -3.97
N LEU A 138 9.08 9.56 -4.43
CA LEU A 138 7.92 9.44 -3.56
C LEU A 138 8.00 8.22 -2.66
N THR A 139 8.48 7.07 -3.15
CA THR A 139 8.48 5.80 -2.43
C THR A 139 9.78 5.53 -1.67
N LEU A 140 10.93 5.76 -2.29
CA LEU A 140 12.25 5.42 -1.75
C LEU A 140 13.05 6.66 -1.30
N SER A 141 12.51 7.87 -1.49
CA SER A 141 13.15 9.13 -1.08
C SER A 141 14.55 9.35 -1.70
N ARG A 142 14.79 8.80 -2.89
CA ARG A 142 16.02 9.00 -3.68
C ARG A 142 15.72 8.92 -5.17
N ALA A 143 16.68 9.31 -5.99
CA ALA A 143 16.63 9.03 -7.42
C ALA A 143 16.97 7.55 -7.71
N PRO A 144 16.44 6.97 -8.80
CA PRO A 144 16.91 5.67 -9.29
C PRO A 144 18.35 5.82 -9.78
N ASP A 145 19.16 4.78 -9.60
CA ASP A 145 20.44 4.67 -10.31
C ASP A 145 20.22 4.32 -11.80
N GLU A 146 21.31 4.28 -12.57
CA GLU A 146 21.26 4.02 -14.01
C GLU A 146 20.67 2.63 -14.32
N SER A 147 21.06 1.61 -13.54
CA SER A 147 20.57 0.24 -13.73
C SER A 147 19.10 0.10 -13.32
N GLU A 148 18.67 0.77 -12.25
CA GLU A 148 17.29 0.80 -11.80
C GLU A 148 16.40 1.53 -12.81
N MET A 149 16.88 2.62 -13.41
CA MET A 149 16.18 3.34 -14.47
C MET A 149 15.99 2.44 -15.70
N GLU A 150 17.05 1.76 -16.16
CA GLU A 150 16.97 0.85 -17.31
C GLU A 150 16.03 -0.32 -17.05
N ASN A 151 16.15 -0.98 -15.89
CA ASN A 151 15.27 -2.08 -15.50
C ASN A 151 13.80 -1.62 -15.39
N SER A 152 13.55 -0.42 -14.85
CA SER A 152 12.20 0.12 -14.73
C SER A 152 11.59 0.46 -16.08
N LEU A 153 12.37 1.01 -17.02
CA LEU A 153 11.92 1.25 -18.39
C LEU A 153 11.59 -0.06 -19.10
N SER A 154 12.48 -1.05 -19.03
CA SER A 154 12.24 -2.36 -19.60
C SER A 154 10.99 -3.02 -19.01
N PHE A 155 10.77 -2.89 -17.70
CA PHE A 155 9.57 -3.41 -17.04
C PHE A 155 8.29 -2.77 -17.59
N LEU A 156 8.26 -1.43 -17.71
CA LEU A 156 7.09 -0.72 -18.23
C LEU A 156 6.81 -1.09 -19.69
N GLU A 157 7.84 -1.24 -20.51
CA GLU A 157 7.70 -1.68 -21.91
C GLU A 157 7.12 -3.08 -22.01
N THR A 158 7.71 -4.05 -21.28
CA THR A 158 7.21 -5.44 -21.28
C THR A 158 5.76 -5.52 -20.79
N GLN A 159 5.44 -4.85 -19.67
CA GLN A 159 4.08 -4.85 -19.13
C GLN A 159 3.07 -4.18 -20.06
N THR A 160 3.47 -3.09 -20.73
CA THR A 160 2.59 -2.43 -21.70
C THR A 160 2.22 -3.38 -22.84
N VAL A 161 3.18 -4.14 -23.36
CA VAL A 161 2.94 -5.14 -24.42
C VAL A 161 2.00 -6.23 -23.94
N GLU A 162 2.21 -6.78 -22.74
CA GLU A 162 1.32 -7.81 -22.16
C GLU A 162 -0.12 -7.31 -22.02
N TYR A 163 -0.31 -6.06 -21.57
CA TYR A 163 -1.64 -5.47 -21.46
C TYR A 163 -2.28 -5.13 -22.82
N GLU A 164 -1.49 -4.74 -23.82
CA GLU A 164 -1.96 -4.56 -25.20
C GLU A 164 -2.46 -5.88 -25.81
N GLU A 165 -1.72 -6.98 -25.61
CA GLU A 165 -2.09 -8.31 -26.10
C GLU A 165 -3.36 -8.88 -25.42
N SER A 166 -3.55 -8.57 -24.13
CA SER A 166 -4.76 -8.95 -23.39
C SER A 166 -5.97 -8.06 -23.67
N GLY A 167 -5.82 -6.98 -24.45
CA GLY A 167 -6.90 -6.10 -24.86
C GLY A 167 -7.34 -5.09 -23.80
N ALA A 168 -6.43 -4.66 -22.91
CA ALA A 168 -6.74 -3.64 -21.90
C ALA A 168 -6.95 -2.25 -22.53
N ASP A 169 -7.93 -1.48 -22.02
CA ASP A 169 -8.26 -0.15 -22.55
C ASP A 169 -7.12 0.89 -22.42
N ASN A 170 -6.30 0.78 -21.38
CA ASN A 170 -5.17 1.69 -21.15
C ASN A 170 -3.96 0.92 -20.60
N SER A 171 -3.30 0.18 -21.50
CA SER A 171 -2.17 -0.71 -21.20
C SER A 171 -1.00 0.01 -20.53
N LYS A 172 -0.67 1.23 -20.99
CA LYS A 172 0.42 2.03 -20.40
C LYS A 172 0.13 2.37 -18.95
N ARG A 173 -1.09 2.83 -18.64
CA ARG A 173 -1.48 3.12 -17.27
C ARG A 173 -1.45 1.87 -16.41
N ALA A 174 -1.97 0.74 -16.90
CA ALA A 174 -1.95 -0.53 -16.17
C ALA A 174 -0.51 -0.95 -15.81
N ALA A 175 0.44 -0.83 -16.74
CA ALA A 175 1.86 -1.08 -16.49
C ALA A 175 2.44 -0.14 -15.43
N VAL A 176 2.08 1.16 -15.44
CA VAL A 176 2.50 2.11 -14.40
C VAL A 176 1.91 1.76 -13.04
N VAL A 177 0.67 1.27 -12.97
CA VAL A 177 0.09 0.79 -11.70
C VAL A 177 0.88 -0.40 -11.16
N ASP A 178 1.20 -1.37 -12.01
CA ASP A 178 1.97 -2.56 -11.60
C ASP A 178 3.37 -2.18 -11.13
N PHE A 179 4.01 -1.22 -11.80
CA PHE A 179 5.28 -0.64 -11.37
C PHE A 179 5.16 0.04 -10.00
N CYS A 180 4.13 0.84 -9.77
CA CYS A 180 3.87 1.46 -8.46
C CYS A 180 3.69 0.41 -7.36
N GLN A 181 2.96 -0.68 -7.66
CA GLN A 181 2.77 -1.78 -6.73
C GLN A 181 4.07 -2.52 -6.43
N ALA A 182 4.91 -2.74 -7.44
CA ALA A 182 6.24 -3.33 -7.28
C ALA A 182 7.12 -2.48 -6.35
N LEU A 183 7.14 -1.15 -6.53
CA LEU A 183 7.88 -0.24 -5.65
C LEU A 183 7.41 -0.31 -4.19
N MET A 184 6.08 -0.40 -3.95
CA MET A 184 5.55 -0.55 -2.59
C MET A 184 5.88 -1.91 -1.95
N ASN A 185 6.26 -2.92 -2.75
CA ASN A 185 6.66 -4.24 -2.26
C ASN A 185 8.18 -4.38 -2.06
N LEU A 186 8.97 -3.36 -2.44
CA LEU A 186 10.42 -3.40 -2.23
C LEU A 186 10.74 -3.39 -0.73
N ASN A 187 11.81 -4.11 -0.35
CA ASN A 187 12.32 -4.07 1.02
C ASN A 187 12.67 -2.63 1.44
N GLU A 188 13.26 -1.84 0.54
CA GLU A 188 13.60 -0.45 0.82
C GLU A 188 12.38 0.43 1.14
N PHE A 189 11.19 0.06 0.67
CA PHE A 189 9.95 0.77 1.02
C PHE A 189 9.50 0.48 2.46
N VAL A 190 9.83 -0.70 3.00
CA VAL A 190 9.33 -1.18 4.31
C VAL A 190 10.36 -0.98 5.44
N TYR A 191 11.64 -0.79 5.09
CA TYR A 191 12.74 -0.66 6.04
C TYR A 191 13.34 0.75 6.05
N VAL A 192 13.82 1.20 7.21
CA VAL A 192 14.50 2.49 7.39
C VAL A 192 15.88 2.26 8.00
N ASP A 193 16.89 3.02 7.53
CA ASP A 193 18.31 2.91 7.92
C ASP A 193 18.81 3.90 9.00
#